data_AF-A0A382M0T5-F1
#
_entry.id   AF-A0A382M0T5-F1
#
_cell.length_a   1.000
_cell.length_b   1.000
_cell.length_c   1.000
_cell.angle_alpha   90.00
_cell.angle_beta   90.00
_cell.angle_gamma   90.00
#
_symmetry.space_group_name_H-M   'P 1'
#
loop_
_entity.id
_entity.type
_entity.pdbx_description
1 polymer ?
#
loop_
_entity_poly.entity_id
_entity_poly.type
_entity_poly.pdbx_seq_one_letter_code
_entity_poly.pdbx_strand_id
1 'polypeptide(L)'
;MEQLTLGDCTLAIFPTVKGLVSELPELEAAWQTVKPEALALGVSPGEVEGLRAWDGDPFDISGWEELYGLALRQLAGEDGVRLPPPAFRRALALADEGDVPAEALDLPEEEFTTLFTESVSTWQWFRFDRLEKRLRKRGLEAKTPQELVLEMDQHLCALSGYAAVERGREA
;
A
#
# COMPACT_ATOMS: atom_id res chain seq x y z
N MET A 1 -10.23 -12.74 -0.42
CA MET A 1 -10.57 -12.51 1.00
C MET A 1 -10.32 -13.81 1.77
N GLU A 2 -9.63 -13.72 2.90
CA GLU A 2 -9.42 -14.83 3.83
C GLU A 2 -10.12 -14.52 5.16
N GLN A 3 -10.58 -15.54 5.89
CA GLN A 3 -11.18 -15.38 7.21
C GLN A 3 -10.43 -16.22 8.25
N LEU A 4 -10.09 -15.58 9.37
CA LEU A 4 -9.40 -16.20 10.49
C LEU A 4 -10.21 -15.98 11.76
N THR A 5 -10.28 -16.98 12.63
CA THR A 5 -10.94 -16.85 13.94
C THR A 5 -9.87 -16.75 15.02
N LEU A 6 -9.89 -15.65 15.78
CA LEU A 6 -9.03 -15.43 16.94
C LEU A 6 -9.90 -15.27 18.19
N GLY A 7 -10.02 -16.36 18.96
CA GLY A 7 -10.94 -16.40 20.09
C GLY A 7 -12.39 -16.19 19.63
N ASP A 8 -13.04 -15.16 20.16
CA ASP A 8 -14.42 -14.79 19.81
C ASP A 8 -14.50 -13.79 18.64
N CYS A 9 -13.35 -13.42 18.05
CA CYS A 9 -13.27 -12.47 16.94
C CYS A 9 -13.09 -13.20 15.61
N THR A 10 -13.75 -12.70 14.56
CA THR A 10 -13.49 -13.11 13.16
C THR A 10 -12.79 -11.99 12.42
N LEU A 11 -11.60 -12.26 11.90
CA LEU A 11 -10.84 -11.34 11.07
C LEU A 11 -11.07 -11.69 9.61
N ALA A 12 -11.53 -10.72 8.81
CA ALA A 12 -11.61 -10.85 7.37
C ALA A 12 -10.49 -10.02 6.72
N ILE A 13 -9.56 -10.70 6.06
CA ILE A 13 -8.43 -10.07 5.38
C ILE A 13 -8.77 -9.90 3.91
N PHE A 14 -8.80 -8.65 3.45
CA PHE A 14 -9.01 -8.30 2.05
C PHE A 14 -7.68 -7.80 1.45
N PRO A 15 -6.93 -8.65 0.73
CA PRO A 15 -5.69 -8.21 0.09
C PRO A 15 -5.99 -7.28 -1.08
N THR A 16 -5.21 -6.21 -1.22
CA THR A 16 -5.38 -5.20 -2.26
C THR A 16 -4.06 -4.83 -2.92
N VAL A 17 -4.10 -4.49 -4.20
CA VAL A 17 -3.00 -3.83 -4.92
C VAL A 17 -3.22 -2.31 -4.90
N LYS A 18 -2.35 -1.57 -4.20
CA LYS A 18 -2.48 -0.11 -4.02
C LYS A 18 -2.66 0.58 -5.37
N GLY A 19 -3.82 1.19 -5.59
CA GLY A 19 -4.15 1.93 -6.82
C GLY A 19 -5.00 1.18 -7.86
N LEU A 20 -5.26 -0.12 -7.69
CA LEU A 20 -6.01 -0.92 -8.67
C LEU A 20 -7.52 -0.71 -8.54
N VAL A 21 -8.18 -0.36 -9.64
CA VAL A 21 -9.63 -0.03 -9.66
C VAL A 21 -10.52 -1.28 -9.65
N SER A 22 -10.05 -2.38 -10.24
CA SER A 22 -10.84 -3.61 -10.42
C SER A 22 -11.25 -4.29 -9.11
N GLU A 23 -10.63 -3.92 -7.99
CA GLU A 23 -10.89 -4.52 -6.67
C GLU A 23 -12.14 -3.95 -5.99
N LEU A 24 -12.67 -2.80 -6.46
CA LEU A 24 -13.80 -2.13 -5.83
C LEU A 24 -15.06 -3.00 -5.69
N PRO A 25 -15.53 -3.73 -6.74
CA PRO A 25 -16.74 -4.54 -6.61
C PRO A 25 -16.58 -5.67 -5.59
N GLU A 26 -15.40 -6.28 -5.53
CA GLU A 26 -15.10 -7.35 -4.57
C GLU A 26 -15.01 -6.82 -3.14
N LEU A 27 -14.43 -5.64 -2.95
CA LEU A 27 -14.38 -4.95 -1.65
C LEU A 27 -15.79 -4.66 -1.14
N GLU A 28 -16.65 -4.08 -1.97
CA GLU A 28 -18.03 -3.76 -1.59
C GLU A 28 -18.83 -5.02 -1.25
N ALA A 29 -18.70 -6.07 -2.06
CA ALA A 29 -19.33 -7.36 -1.78
C ALA A 29 -18.83 -7.99 -0.47
N ALA A 30 -17.52 -7.92 -0.22
CA ALA A 30 -16.91 -8.37 1.03
C ALA A 30 -17.45 -7.59 2.23
N TRP A 31 -17.53 -6.26 2.14
CA TRP A 31 -18.07 -5.40 3.20
C TRP A 31 -19.52 -5.77 3.55
N GLN A 32 -20.38 -5.96 2.54
CA GLN A 32 -21.79 -6.34 2.76
C GLN A 32 -21.96 -7.74 3.35
N THR A 33 -21.03 -8.64 3.05
CA THR A 33 -21.03 -10.02 3.55
C THR A 33 -20.51 -10.09 4.98
N VAL A 34 -19.39 -9.43 5.26
CA VAL A 34 -18.71 -9.48 6.57
C VAL A 34 -19.39 -8.59 7.58
N LYS A 35 -19.86 -7.40 7.18
CA LYS A 35 -20.42 -6.37 8.05
C LYS A 35 -19.50 -6.09 9.25
N PRO A 36 -18.27 -5.60 8.99
CA PRO A 36 -17.25 -5.48 10.02
C PRO A 36 -17.67 -4.49 11.11
N GLU A 37 -17.33 -4.82 12.37
CA GLU A 37 -17.49 -3.94 13.53
C GLU A 37 -16.28 -3.01 13.73
N ALA A 38 -15.18 -3.28 13.04
CA ALA A 38 -13.99 -2.43 12.98
C ALA A 38 -13.27 -2.65 11.64
N LEU A 39 -12.65 -1.59 11.11
CA LEU A 39 -11.80 -1.60 9.93
C LEU A 39 -10.35 -1.40 10.35
N ALA A 40 -9.45 -2.21 9.83
CA ALA A 40 -8.01 -2.00 9.98
C ALA A 40 -7.38 -1.86 8.59
N LEU A 41 -6.52 -0.85 8.40
CA LEU A 41 -5.86 -0.58 7.12
C LEU A 41 -4.34 -0.67 7.29
N GLY A 42 -3.68 -1.36 6.36
CA GLY A 42 -2.21 -1.47 6.28
C GLY A 42 -1.55 -0.20 5.74
N VAL A 43 -1.86 0.95 6.35
CA VAL A 43 -1.29 2.27 6.07
C VAL A 43 -1.04 3.00 7.39
N SER A 44 -0.24 4.06 7.33
CA SER A 44 0.07 4.89 8.50
C SER A 44 -1.15 5.73 8.96
N PRO A 45 -1.18 6.19 10.22
CA PRO A 45 -2.21 7.12 10.69
C PRO A 45 -2.36 8.38 9.83
N GLY A 46 -1.25 9.00 9.41
CA GLY A 46 -1.29 10.19 8.54
C GLY A 46 -1.76 9.87 7.13
N GLU A 47 -1.51 8.67 6.60
CA GLU A 47 -2.15 8.22 5.35
C GLU A 47 -3.67 8.09 5.50
N VAL A 48 -4.19 7.57 6.61
CA VAL A 48 -5.64 7.52 6.87
C VAL A 48 -6.24 8.93 6.88
N GLU A 49 -5.61 9.86 7.62
CA GLU A 49 -6.02 11.26 7.67
C GLU A 49 -5.97 11.91 6.29
N GLY A 50 -4.88 11.71 5.54
CA GLY A 50 -4.70 12.23 4.20
C GLY A 50 -5.74 11.71 3.20
N LEU A 51 -6.11 10.44 3.27
CA LEU A 51 -7.14 9.85 2.41
C LEU A 51 -8.54 10.41 2.69
N ARG A 52 -8.85 10.71 3.96
CA ARG A 52 -10.11 11.34 4.38
C ARG A 52 -10.15 12.82 3.99
N ALA A 53 -9.05 13.54 4.19
CA ALA A 53 -8.95 14.97 3.93
C ALA A 53 -8.71 15.32 2.44
N TRP A 54 -8.43 14.33 1.60
CA TRP A 54 -8.11 14.56 0.19
C TRP A 54 -9.21 15.32 -0.56
N ASP A 55 -8.83 16.46 -1.12
CA ASP A 55 -9.69 17.45 -1.77
C ASP A 55 -9.67 17.39 -3.31
N GLY A 56 -8.86 16.49 -3.88
CA GLY A 56 -8.72 16.32 -5.33
C GLY A 56 -7.35 16.72 -5.86
N ASP A 57 -6.49 17.35 -5.05
CA ASP A 57 -5.17 17.77 -5.50
C ASP A 57 -4.23 16.56 -5.77
N PRO A 58 -3.30 16.69 -6.73
CA PRO A 58 -2.34 15.62 -7.00
C PRO A 58 -1.50 15.28 -5.77
N PHE A 59 -1.40 14.00 -5.44
CA PHE A 59 -0.45 13.52 -4.44
C PHE A 59 0.98 13.77 -4.90
N ASP A 60 1.82 14.31 -4.02
CA ASP A 60 3.26 14.22 -4.23
C ASP A 60 3.68 12.76 -4.11
N ILE A 61 4.30 12.23 -5.17
CA ILE A 61 4.69 10.82 -5.24
C ILE A 61 6.18 10.72 -5.49
N SER A 62 6.81 9.77 -4.82
CA SER A 62 8.21 9.47 -5.03
C SER A 62 8.47 8.91 -6.43
N GLY A 63 9.72 8.95 -6.88
CA GLY A 63 10.12 8.30 -8.14
C GLY A 63 9.86 6.78 -8.13
N TRP A 64 9.89 6.15 -6.95
CA TRP A 64 9.56 4.74 -6.80
C TRP A 64 8.07 4.46 -7.01
N GLU A 65 7.20 5.30 -6.44
CA GLU A 65 5.76 5.21 -6.63
C GLU A 65 5.34 5.55 -8.06
N GLU A 66 6.01 6.50 -8.71
CA GLU A 66 5.80 6.78 -10.12
C GLU A 66 6.16 5.56 -10.99
N LEU A 67 7.32 4.92 -10.75
CA LEU A 67 7.73 3.69 -11.43
C LEU A 67 6.68 2.58 -11.24
N TYR A 68 6.22 2.38 -10.01
CA TYR A 68 5.15 1.42 -9.69
C TYR A 68 3.86 1.74 -10.45
N GLY A 69 3.39 2.98 -10.39
CA GLY A 69 2.13 3.40 -11.02
C GLY A 69 2.15 3.26 -12.55
N LEU A 70 3.28 3.59 -13.19
CA LEU A 70 3.47 3.40 -14.63
C LEU A 70 3.47 1.92 -15.01
N ALA A 71 4.16 1.07 -14.24
CA ALA A 71 4.16 -0.37 -14.47
C ALA A 71 2.77 -0.99 -14.26
N LEU A 72 2.05 -0.55 -13.23
CA LEU A 72 0.70 -1.01 -12.95
C LEU A 72 -0.28 -0.63 -14.08
N ARG A 73 -0.15 0.57 -14.65
CA ARG A 73 -0.95 1.00 -15.81
C ARG A 73 -0.69 0.15 -17.06
N GLN A 74 0.54 -0.34 -17.25
CA GLN A 74 0.83 -1.27 -18.36
C GLN A 74 0.10 -2.60 -18.20
N LEU A 75 -0.15 -3.04 -16.96
CA LEU A 75 -0.83 -4.30 -16.65
C LEU A 75 -2.36 -4.16 -16.60
N ALA A 76 -2.87 -3.07 -16.02
CA ALA A 76 -4.29 -2.86 -15.76
C ALA A 76 -4.98 -1.90 -16.75
N GLY A 77 -4.20 -1.23 -17.62
CA GLY A 77 -4.67 -0.14 -18.48
C GLY A 77 -4.69 1.22 -17.76
N GLU A 78 -4.74 2.30 -18.55
CA GLU A 78 -4.74 3.69 -18.05
C GLU A 78 -5.86 3.96 -17.04
N ASP A 79 -7.09 3.53 -17.37
CA ASP A 79 -8.26 3.70 -16.50
C ASP A 79 -8.33 2.66 -15.36
N GLY A 80 -7.45 1.66 -15.37
CA GLY A 80 -7.37 0.61 -14.37
C GLY A 80 -6.64 1.02 -13.08
N VAL A 81 -5.97 2.18 -13.09
CA VAL A 81 -5.16 2.67 -11.97
C VAL A 81 -5.59 4.07 -11.54
N ARG A 82 -5.86 4.25 -10.25
CA ARG A 82 -6.26 5.54 -9.67
C ARG A 82 -5.47 5.87 -8.41
N LEU A 83 -5.16 7.15 -8.26
CA LEU A 83 -4.67 7.76 -7.02
C LEU A 83 -5.70 8.79 -6.54
N PRO A 84 -5.96 8.90 -5.22
CA PRO A 84 -5.51 7.98 -4.15
C PRO A 84 -6.04 6.54 -4.34
N PRO A 85 -5.48 5.55 -3.62
CA PRO A 85 -5.87 4.15 -3.73
C PRO A 85 -7.38 3.97 -3.59
N PRO A 86 -8.07 3.48 -4.64
CA PRO A 86 -9.53 3.49 -4.68
C PRO A 86 -10.13 2.56 -3.63
N ALA A 87 -9.51 1.39 -3.39
CA ALA A 87 -9.96 0.44 -2.37
C ALA A 87 -9.93 1.04 -0.96
N PHE A 88 -8.84 1.72 -0.57
CA PHE A 88 -8.74 2.33 0.76
C PHE A 88 -9.72 3.48 0.94
N ARG A 89 -9.83 4.36 -0.06
CA ARG A 89 -10.85 5.43 -0.08
C ARG A 89 -12.26 4.89 0.10
N ARG A 90 -12.59 3.81 -0.61
CA ARG A 90 -13.93 3.22 -0.54
C ARG A 90 -14.17 2.53 0.80
N ALA A 91 -13.19 1.79 1.32
CA ALA A 91 -13.28 1.17 2.64
C ALA A 91 -13.50 2.21 3.75
N LEU A 92 -12.76 3.32 3.73
CA LEU A 92 -12.94 4.44 4.66
C LEU A 92 -14.32 5.07 4.53
N ALA A 93 -14.80 5.32 3.30
CA ALA A 93 -16.15 5.86 3.10
C ALA A 93 -17.24 4.92 3.64
N LEU A 94 -17.12 3.61 3.41
CA LEU A 94 -18.06 2.61 3.95
C LEU A 94 -18.01 2.55 5.49
N ALA A 95 -16.82 2.70 6.07
CA ALA A 95 -16.64 2.77 7.52
C ALA A 95 -17.31 4.02 8.09
N ASP A 96 -17.04 5.19 7.52
CA ASP A 96 -17.59 6.47 7.98
C ASP A 96 -19.13 6.53 7.79
N GLU A 97 -19.67 5.97 6.70
CA GLU A 97 -21.12 5.81 6.46
C GLU A 97 -21.80 4.90 7.49
N GLY A 98 -21.08 3.90 7.99
CA GLY A 98 -21.58 2.87 8.91
C GLY A 98 -21.25 3.10 10.38
N ASP A 99 -20.60 4.22 10.74
CA ASP A 99 -20.04 4.48 12.07
C ASP A 99 -19.12 3.35 12.57
N VAL A 100 -18.36 2.75 11.64
CA VAL A 100 -17.39 1.69 11.93
C VAL A 100 -16.03 2.33 12.20
N PRO A 101 -15.40 2.10 13.37
CA PRO A 101 -14.08 2.64 13.67
C PRO A 101 -13.03 2.11 12.68
N ALA A 102 -12.15 2.99 12.21
CA ALA A 102 -11.06 2.64 11.31
C ALA A 102 -9.71 2.93 11.97
N GLU A 103 -8.87 1.90 12.06
CA GLU A 103 -7.54 1.94 12.68
C GLU A 103 -6.44 1.73 11.64
N ALA A 104 -5.34 2.46 11.82
CA ALA A 104 -4.11 2.29 11.04
C ALA A 104 -3.25 1.17 11.66
N LEU A 105 -2.69 0.30 10.82
CA LEU A 105 -1.83 -0.82 11.26
C LEU A 105 -0.34 -0.56 11.06
N ASP A 106 0.04 0.45 10.28
CA ASP A 106 1.44 0.74 9.98
C ASP A 106 2.03 1.76 10.96
N LEU A 107 3.36 1.91 10.92
CA LEU A 107 4.08 2.82 11.80
C LEU A 107 3.65 4.29 11.59
N PRO A 108 3.51 5.06 12.68
CA PRO A 108 3.45 6.52 12.60
C PRO A 108 4.69 7.11 11.91
N GLU A 109 4.55 8.30 11.34
CA GLU A 109 5.57 8.94 10.50
C GLU A 109 6.87 9.23 11.27
N GLU A 110 6.78 9.60 12.55
CA GLU A 110 7.94 9.86 13.40
C GLU A 110 8.75 8.58 13.67
N GLU A 111 8.04 7.46 13.93
CA GLU A 111 8.65 6.15 14.16
C GLU A 111 9.27 5.60 12.88
N PHE A 112 8.55 5.71 11.75
CA PHE A 112 9.08 5.35 10.44
C PHE A 112 10.33 6.16 10.09
N THR A 113 10.31 7.48 10.33
CA THR A 113 11.47 8.35 10.08
C THR A 113 12.67 7.94 10.92
N THR A 114 12.44 7.63 12.19
CA THR A 114 13.50 7.14 13.10
C THR A 114 14.08 5.82 12.58
N LEU A 115 13.24 4.83 12.33
CA LEU A 115 13.65 3.53 11.80
C LEU A 115 14.41 3.65 10.47
N PHE A 116 13.94 4.51 9.57
CA PHE A 116 14.58 4.76 8.29
C PHE A 116 15.97 5.39 8.46
N THR A 117 16.11 6.42 9.30
CA THR A 117 17.38 7.10 9.52
C THR A 117 18.41 6.23 10.22
N GLU A 118 17.99 5.32 11.11
CA GLU A 118 18.85 4.33 11.76
C GLU A 118 19.27 3.20 10.81
N SER A 119 18.40 2.80 9.89
CA SER A 119 18.60 1.63 9.03
C SER A 119 19.27 1.95 7.70
N VAL A 120 19.01 3.15 7.13
CA VAL A 120 19.38 3.47 5.75
C VAL A 120 20.56 4.44 5.69
N SER A 121 21.72 3.89 5.33
CA SER A 121 22.94 4.66 5.13
C SER A 121 22.94 5.47 3.83
N THR A 122 23.77 6.52 3.74
CA THR A 122 23.99 7.29 2.51
C THR A 122 24.42 6.41 1.32
N TRP A 123 25.21 5.36 1.56
CA TRP A 123 25.60 4.42 0.49
C TRP A 123 24.41 3.63 -0.06
N GLN A 124 23.41 3.33 0.78
CA GLN A 124 22.19 2.66 0.32
C GLN A 124 21.30 3.60 -0.49
N TRP A 125 21.28 4.90 -0.21
CA TRP A 125 20.58 5.88 -1.05
C TRP A 125 21.15 5.89 -2.48
N PHE A 126 22.48 5.90 -2.63
CA PHE A 126 23.10 5.81 -3.96
C PHE A 126 22.77 4.48 -4.68
N ARG A 127 22.66 3.38 -3.93
CA ARG A 127 22.28 2.08 -4.51
C ARG A 127 20.82 2.05 -4.92
N PHE A 128 19.94 2.68 -4.14
CA PHE A 128 18.52 2.83 -4.42
C PHE A 128 18.29 3.67 -5.69
N ASP A 129 18.90 4.85 -5.79
CA ASP A 129 18.81 5.70 -7.00
C ASP A 129 19.30 4.95 -8.26
N ARG A 130 20.39 4.18 -8.14
CA ARG A 130 20.89 3.33 -9.25
C ARG A 130 19.93 2.18 -9.57
N LEU A 131 19.25 1.62 -8.58
CA LEU A 131 18.23 0.58 -8.77
C LEU A 131 17.03 1.15 -9.52
N GLU A 132 16.46 2.26 -9.05
CA GLU A 132 15.32 2.93 -9.69
C GLU A 132 15.62 3.26 -11.16
N LYS A 133 16.77 3.89 -11.44
CA LYS A 133 17.22 4.20 -12.82
C LYS A 133 17.39 2.96 -13.68
N ARG A 134 17.75 1.82 -13.10
CA ARG A 134 17.91 0.55 -13.82
C ARG A 134 16.55 -0.05 -14.16
N LEU A 135 15.63 -0.08 -13.21
CA LEU A 135 14.28 -0.60 -13.40
C LEU A 135 13.50 0.24 -14.40
N ARG A 136 13.58 1.58 -14.33
CA ARG A 136 13.02 2.48 -15.35
C ARG A 136 13.51 2.19 -16.77
N LYS A 137 14.76 1.72 -16.93
CA LYS A 137 15.35 1.41 -18.25
C LYS A 137 15.04 0.00 -18.74
N ARG A 138 15.05 -0.99 -17.83
CA ARG A 138 14.88 -2.40 -18.18
C ARG A 138 13.42 -2.84 -18.17
N GLY A 139 12.56 -2.09 -17.48
CA GLY A 139 11.22 -2.54 -17.13
C GLY A 139 11.23 -3.49 -15.94
N LEU A 140 10.02 -3.92 -15.59
CA LEU A 140 9.72 -4.96 -14.60
C LEU A 140 9.20 -6.19 -15.37
N GLU A 141 9.42 -7.38 -14.83
CA GLU A 141 9.09 -8.66 -15.48
C GLU A 141 7.70 -9.19 -15.12
N ALA A 142 7.05 -8.64 -14.10
CA ALA A 142 5.73 -9.01 -13.63
C ALA A 142 4.67 -8.99 -14.74
N LYS A 143 3.79 -9.99 -14.70
CA LYS A 143 2.69 -10.16 -15.68
C LYS A 143 1.32 -9.90 -15.07
N THR A 144 1.24 -9.79 -13.74
CA THR A 144 0.02 -9.49 -13.01
C THR A 144 0.26 -8.36 -12.00
N PRO A 145 -0.77 -7.59 -11.63
CA PRO A 145 -0.67 -6.57 -10.59
C PRO A 145 -0.07 -7.09 -9.27
N GLN A 146 -0.41 -8.31 -8.88
CA GLN A 146 0.09 -8.94 -7.66
C GLN A 146 1.57 -9.31 -7.78
N GLU A 147 1.99 -9.89 -8.91
CA GLU A 147 3.41 -10.15 -9.18
C GLU A 147 4.22 -8.85 -9.18
N LEU A 148 3.66 -7.74 -9.66
CA LEU A 148 4.33 -6.44 -9.69
C LEU A 148 4.64 -5.92 -8.28
N VAL A 149 3.68 -6.00 -7.37
CA VAL A 149 3.89 -5.58 -5.97
C VAL A 149 5.02 -6.40 -5.34
N LEU A 150 5.01 -7.72 -5.55
CA LEU A 150 6.03 -8.63 -5.04
C LEU A 150 7.42 -8.39 -5.66
N GLU A 151 7.50 -8.13 -6.97
CA GLU A 151 8.76 -7.83 -7.65
C GLU A 151 9.37 -6.51 -7.15
N MET A 152 8.53 -5.48 -6.98
CA MET A 152 8.95 -4.19 -6.42
C MET A 152 9.52 -4.37 -5.00
N ASP A 153 8.79 -5.07 -4.12
CA ASP A 153 9.26 -5.36 -2.77
C ASP A 153 10.60 -6.11 -2.78
N GLN A 154 10.73 -7.17 -3.58
CA GLN A 154 11.97 -7.94 -3.69
C GLN A 154 13.17 -7.07 -4.13
N HIS A 155 12.95 -6.15 -5.06
CA HIS A 155 14.00 -5.21 -5.50
C HIS A 155 14.40 -4.24 -4.39
N LEU A 156 13.42 -3.72 -3.64
CA LEU A 156 13.66 -2.83 -2.51
C LEU A 156 14.41 -3.54 -1.39
N CYS A 157 13.91 -4.70 -0.97
CA CYS A 157 14.47 -5.55 0.08
C CYS A 157 15.80 -6.23 -0.29
N ALA A 158 16.23 -6.18 -1.56
CA ALA A 158 17.61 -6.53 -1.92
C ALA A 158 18.65 -5.53 -1.36
N LEU A 159 18.21 -4.35 -0.93
CA LEU A 159 19.03 -3.36 -0.22
C LEU A 159 18.86 -3.55 1.29
N SER A 160 19.95 -3.94 1.97
CA SER A 160 19.88 -4.39 3.37
C SER A 160 19.27 -3.41 4.37
N GLY A 161 19.40 -2.10 4.12
CA GLY A 161 18.83 -1.04 4.98
C GLY A 161 17.33 -0.92 4.79
N TYR A 162 16.84 -0.97 3.56
CA TYR A 162 15.41 -0.99 3.27
C TYR A 162 14.77 -2.29 3.78
N ALA A 163 15.47 -3.43 3.62
CA ALA A 163 15.02 -4.69 4.22
C ALA A 163 14.98 -4.65 5.77
N ALA A 164 15.82 -3.82 6.40
CA ALA A 164 15.78 -3.62 7.86
C ALA A 164 14.60 -2.73 8.26
N VAL A 165 14.25 -1.73 7.44
CA VAL A 165 13.03 -0.93 7.61
C VAL A 165 11.79 -1.81 7.51
N GLU A 166 11.65 -2.62 6.46
CA GLU A 166 10.47 -3.51 6.32
C GLU A 166 10.35 -4.50 7.48
N ARG A 167 11.46 -5.15 7.88
CA ARG A 167 11.44 -6.03 9.06
C ARG A 167 11.11 -5.30 10.36
N GLY A 168 11.47 -4.02 10.49
CA GLY A 168 11.13 -3.23 11.67
C GLY A 168 9.68 -2.78 11.71
N ARG A 169 9.05 -2.59 10.53
CA ARG A 169 7.62 -2.29 10.39
C ARG A 169 6.74 -3.51 10.67
N GLU A 170 7.18 -4.69 10.26
CA GLU A 170 6.44 -5.96 10.38
C GLU A 170 6.68 -6.72 11.70
N ALA A 171 7.45 -6.15 12.63
CA ALA A 171 7.84 -6.78 13.89
C ALA A 171 6.75 -6.73 14.97
#